data_AF-A0A329YLK3-F1
#
_entry.id   AF-A0A329YLK3-F1
#
_cell.length_a   1.000
_cell.length_b   1.000
_cell.length_c   1.000
_cell.angle_alpha   90.00
_cell.angle_beta   90.00
_cell.angle_gamma   90.00
#
_symmetry.space_group_name_H-M   'P 1'
#
loop_
_entity.id
_entity.type
_entity.pdbx_description
1 polymer ?
#
loop_
_entity_poly.entity_id
_entity_poly.type
_entity_poly.pdbx_seq_one_letter_code
_entity_poly.pdbx_strand_id
1 'polypeptide(L)'
;MTMIFNGGEVRWPEPVYLRIGYGIPEAIRSPKEAHDYLLFRWPALRGEKYKSARSLCLAANDDPLLCDKARKIFIEACVEADVLD
;
A
#
# COMPACT_ATOMS: atom_id res chain seq x y z
N MET A 1 -6.59 -24.39 18.37
CA MET A 1 -6.48 -23.19 17.52
C MET A 1 -6.27 -21.98 18.41
N THR A 2 -5.02 -21.58 18.65
CA THR A 2 -4.69 -20.39 19.45
C THR A 2 -4.22 -19.32 18.48
N MET A 3 -5.14 -18.44 18.08
CA MET A 3 -4.81 -17.21 17.35
C MET A 3 -4.27 -16.22 18.38
N ILE A 4 -2.97 -16.24 18.59
CA ILE A 4 -2.24 -15.19 19.32
C ILE A 4 -2.26 -13.94 18.45
N PHE A 5 -3.14 -12.98 18.75
CA PHE A 5 -3.08 -11.63 18.17
C PHE A 5 -1.92 -10.87 18.81
N ASN A 6 -0.70 -11.22 18.42
CA ASN A 6 0.50 -10.49 18.78
C ASN A 6 0.62 -9.29 17.83
N GLY A 7 -0.04 -8.17 18.13
CA GLY A 7 0.13 -6.88 17.41
C GLY A 7 0.26 -7.00 15.88
N GLY A 8 -0.55 -7.88 15.28
CA GLY A 8 -0.30 -8.44 13.95
C GLY A 8 -0.63 -7.45 12.86
N GLU A 9 0.39 -6.89 12.22
CA GLU A 9 0.21 -6.05 11.05
C GLU A 9 -0.53 -6.85 9.96
N VAL A 10 -1.66 -6.30 9.49
CA VAL A 10 -2.42 -6.90 8.40
C VAL A 10 -1.54 -6.91 7.16
N ARG A 11 -1.20 -8.11 6.66
CA ARG A 11 -0.34 -8.29 5.49
C ARG A 11 -1.13 -8.72 4.27
N TRP A 12 -0.69 -8.28 3.11
CA TRP A 12 -1.18 -8.76 1.83
C TRP A 12 -0.63 -10.17 1.53
N PRO A 13 -1.44 -11.04 0.89
CA PRO A 13 -0.99 -12.37 0.50
C PRO A 13 0.16 -12.31 -0.52
N GLU A 14 0.13 -11.31 -1.39
CA GLU A 14 1.17 -11.05 -2.39
C GLU A 14 1.66 -9.61 -2.26
N PRO A 15 2.99 -9.39 -2.15
CA PRO A 15 3.55 -8.05 -2.13
C PRO A 15 3.25 -7.30 -3.43
N VAL A 16 3.16 -5.98 -3.32
CA VAL A 16 3.16 -5.07 -4.46
C VAL A 16 4.57 -4.54 -4.63
N TYR A 17 5.18 -4.81 -5.78
CA TYR A 17 6.50 -4.29 -6.13
C TYR A 17 6.34 -2.94 -6.80
N LEU A 18 7.10 -1.96 -6.33
CA LEU A 18 7.12 -0.62 -6.91
C LEU A 18 8.55 -0.13 -7.07
N ARG A 19 8.79 0.61 -8.13
CA ARG A 19 10.06 1.27 -8.41
C ARG A 19 9.83 2.75 -8.62
N ILE A 20 10.23 3.56 -7.65
CA ILE A 20 10.13 5.02 -7.75
C ILE A 20 11.49 5.56 -8.21
N GLY A 21 11.51 6.25 -9.36
CA GLY A 21 12.72 6.81 -9.96
C GLY A 21 13.70 5.72 -10.42
N TYR A 22 14.99 5.92 -10.14
CA TYR A 22 16.07 4.99 -10.49
C TYR A 22 16.44 4.01 -9.36
N GLY A 23 15.55 3.88 -8.36
CA GLY A 23 15.78 3.01 -7.20
C GLY A 23 15.66 1.52 -7.51
N ILE A 24 15.94 0.71 -6.49
CA ILE A 24 15.68 -0.73 -6.49
C ILE A 24 14.17 -0.95 -6.29
N PRO A 25 13.54 -1.93 -6.96
CA PRO A 25 12.15 -2.27 -6.69
C PRO A 25 11.95 -2.67 -5.22
N GLU A 26 10.99 -2.01 -4.56
CA GLU A 26 10.66 -2.21 -3.16
C GLU A 26 9.37 -3.02 -3.02
N ALA A 27 9.38 -3.99 -2.11
CA ALA A 27 8.28 -4.93 -1.93
C ALA A 27 7.38 -4.50 -0.76
N ILE A 28 6.19 -3.99 -1.06
CA ILE A 28 5.22 -3.54 -0.07
C ILE A 28 4.30 -4.69 0.33
N ARG A 29 4.27 -5.04 1.61
CA ARG A 29 3.58 -6.24 2.12
C ARG A 29 2.38 -5.94 2.99
N SER A 30 2.10 -4.68 3.32
CA SER A 30 0.99 -4.31 4.19
C SER A 30 0.38 -2.95 3.79
N PRO A 31 -0.91 -2.70 4.13
CA PRO A 31 -1.53 -1.40 3.95
C PRO A 31 -0.80 -0.30 4.72
N LYS A 32 -0.25 -0.62 5.89
CA LYS A 32 0.52 0.32 6.70
C LYS A 32 1.82 0.74 6.01
N GLU A 33 2.59 -0.22 5.50
CA GLU A 33 3.77 0.08 4.68
C GLU A 33 3.37 0.88 3.43
N ALA A 34 2.28 0.51 2.75
CA ALA A 34 1.79 1.24 1.59
C ALA A 34 1.45 2.71 1.93
N HIS A 35 0.77 2.95 3.06
CA HIS A 35 0.45 4.29 3.53
C HIS A 35 1.69 5.12 3.84
N ASP A 36 2.68 4.53 4.52
CA ASP A 36 3.96 5.17 4.80
C ASP A 36 4.69 5.55 3.50
N TYR A 37 4.71 4.64 2.52
CA TYR A 37 5.26 4.90 1.20
C TYR A 37 4.57 6.06 0.48
N LEU A 38 3.24 6.09 0.52
CA LEU A 38 2.45 7.18 -0.06
C LEU A 38 2.81 8.53 0.58
N LEU A 39 3.12 8.56 1.88
CA LEU A 39 3.46 9.80 2.58
C LEU A 39 4.88 10.30 2.30
N PHE A 40 5.87 9.41 2.36
CA PHE A 40 7.27 9.81 2.44
C PHE A 40 8.06 9.61 1.14
N ARG A 41 7.67 8.64 0.32
CA ARG A 41 8.46 8.23 -0.87
C ARG A 41 7.74 8.44 -2.19
N TRP A 42 6.44 8.74 -2.16
CA TRP A 42 5.65 8.90 -3.37
C TRP A 42 6.14 10.06 -4.25
N PRO A 43 6.16 9.88 -5.60
CA PRO A 43 6.53 10.96 -6.52
C PRO A 43 5.59 12.18 -6.39
N ALA A 44 6.03 13.30 -6.96
CA ALA A 44 5.24 14.54 -6.95
C ALA A 44 3.86 14.41 -7.62
N LEU A 45 3.68 13.40 -8.48
CA LEU A 45 2.40 13.11 -9.13
C LEU A 45 1.40 12.54 -8.12
N ARG A 46 0.45 13.38 -7.69
CA ARG A 46 -0.58 13.04 -6.70
C ARG A 46 -1.97 13.17 -7.32
N GLY A 47 -2.35 12.16 -8.09
CA GLY A 47 -3.68 12.06 -8.71
C GLY A 47 -4.79 11.61 -7.75
N GLU A 48 -5.95 11.28 -8.31
CA GLU A 48 -7.13 10.87 -7.54
C GLU A 48 -6.95 9.47 -6.93
N LYS A 49 -6.22 8.58 -7.61
CA LYS A 49 -5.92 7.25 -7.08
C LYS A 49 -4.95 7.32 -5.91
N TYR A 50 -3.98 8.24 -5.93
CA TYR A 50 -3.12 8.50 -4.77
C TYR A 50 -3.91 8.89 -3.51
N LYS A 51 -4.82 9.86 -3.63
CA LYS A 51 -5.65 10.32 -2.50
C LYS A 51 -6.51 9.17 -1.96
N SER A 52 -7.12 8.41 -2.86
CA SER A 52 -7.93 7.25 -2.53
C SER A 52 -7.10 6.17 -1.82
N ALA A 53 -5.92 5.84 -2.36
CA ALA A 53 -5.02 4.85 -1.79
C ALA A 53 -4.58 5.23 -0.38
N ARG A 54 -4.23 6.50 -0.15
CA ARG A 54 -3.80 6.99 1.15
C ARG A 54 -4.90 6.82 2.20
N SER A 55 -6.12 7.28 1.92
CA SER A 55 -7.24 7.15 2.84
C SER A 55 -7.61 5.69 3.11
N LEU A 56 -7.59 4.84 2.07
CA LEU A 56 -7.98 3.44 2.21
C LEU A 56 -6.92 2.59 2.92
N CYS A 57 -5.63 2.84 2.67
CA CYS A 57 -4.54 2.16 3.36
C CYS A 57 -4.49 2.53 4.84
N LEU A 58 -4.82 3.77 5.19
CA LEU A 58 -4.98 4.19 6.58
C LEU A 58 -6.17 3.46 7.23
N ALA A 59 -7.34 3.43 6.59
CA ALA A 59 -8.52 2.76 7.12
C ALA A 59 -8.32 1.23 7.25
N ALA A 60 -7.57 0.62 6.33
CA ALA A 60 -7.25 -0.81 6.35
C ALA A 60 -6.30 -1.23 7.49
N ASN A 61 -5.69 -0.27 8.19
CA ASN A 61 -4.91 -0.54 9.40
C ASN A 61 -5.83 -0.90 10.58
N ASP A 62 -7.04 -0.32 10.64
CA ASP A 62 -8.04 -0.59 11.67
C ASP A 62 -9.09 -1.62 11.21
N ASP A 63 -9.38 -1.70 9.91
CA ASP A 63 -10.35 -2.63 9.34
C ASP A 63 -9.69 -3.63 8.36
N PRO A 64 -9.50 -4.90 8.77
CA PRO A 64 -8.95 -5.96 7.92
C PRO A 64 -9.77 -6.23 6.65
N LEU A 65 -11.08 -5.94 6.64
CA LEU A 65 -11.94 -6.14 5.47
C LEU A 65 -11.57 -5.19 4.32
N LEU A 66 -11.00 -4.02 4.65
CA LEU A 66 -10.54 -3.05 3.66
C LEU A 66 -9.17 -3.40 3.09
N CYS A 67 -8.46 -4.39 3.63
CA CYS A 67 -7.10 -4.73 3.24
C CYS A 67 -6.97 -5.12 1.75
N ASP A 68 -7.88 -5.96 1.25
CA ASP A 68 -7.90 -6.36 -0.16
C ASP A 68 -8.23 -5.17 -1.09
N LYS A 69 -9.17 -4.33 -0.66
CA LYS A 69 -9.55 -3.11 -1.40
C LYS A 69 -8.41 -2.09 -1.40
N ALA A 70 -7.69 -1.94 -0.29
CA ALA A 70 -6.54 -1.06 -0.16
C ALA A 70 -5.43 -1.50 -1.12
N ARG A 71 -5.16 -2.80 -1.23
CA ARG A 71 -4.20 -3.35 -2.21
C ARG A 71 -4.56 -2.96 -3.64
N LYS A 72 -5.82 -3.16 -4.03
CA LYS A 72 -6.29 -2.87 -5.39
C LYS A 72 -6.12 -1.39 -5.74
N ILE A 73 -6.60 -0.49 -4.87
CA ILE A 73 -6.47 0.96 -5.09
C ILE A 73 -5.00 1.39 -5.07
N PHE A 74 -4.17 0.78 -4.23
CA PHE A 74 -2.73 1.07 -4.20
C PHE A 74 -2.04 0.69 -5.52
N ILE A 75 -2.34 -0.48 -6.09
CA ILE A 75 -1.85 -0.88 -7.41
C ILE A 75 -2.29 0.10 -8.48
N GLU A 76 -3.57 0.52 -8.48
CA GLU A 76 -4.05 1.54 -9.43
C GLU A 76 -3.31 2.88 -9.28
N ALA A 77 -2.97 3.27 -8.05
CA ALA A 77 -2.16 4.46 -7.82
C ALA A 77 -0.73 4.29 -8.35
N CYS A 78 -0.12 3.11 -8.20
CA CYS A 78 1.19 2.80 -8.77
C CYS A 78 1.18 2.87 -10.30
N VAL A 79 0.12 2.38 -10.93
CA VAL A 79 -0.09 2.49 -12.39
C VAL A 79 -0.28 3.96 -12.81
N GLU A 80 -1.10 4.73 -12.09
CA GLU A 80 -1.33 6.16 -12.37
C GLU A 80 -0.04 6.99 -12.28
N ALA A 81 0.87 6.62 -11.38
CA ALA A 81 2.14 7.30 -11.17
C ALA A 81 3.30 6.73 -12.02
N ASP A 82 3.06 5.69 -12.83
CA ASP A 82 4.09 4.98 -13.62
C ASP A 82 5.26 4.43 -12.76
N VAL A 83 4.94 3.90 -11.58
CA VAL A 83 5.91 3.37 -10.60
C VAL A 83 5.74 1.88 -10.30
N LEU A 84 4.81 1.20 -10.97
CA LEU A 84 4.64 -0.25 -10.85
C LEU A 84 5.78 -0.95 -11.61
N ASP A 85 6.45 -1.93 -10.97
CA ASP A 85 7.52 -2.74 -11.59
C ASP A 85 7.00 -4.10 -12.06
#